data_AF-A0A916ZYZ9-F1
#
_entry.id   AF-A0A916ZYZ9-F1
#
_cell.length_a   1.000
_cell.length_b   1.000
_cell.length_c   1.000
_cell.angle_alpha   90.00
_cell.angle_beta   90.00
_cell.angle_gamma   90.00
#
_symmetry.space_group_name_H-M   'P 1'
#
loop_
_entity.id
_entity.type
_entity.pdbx_description
1 polymer ?
#
loop_
_entity_poly.entity_id
_entity_poly.type
_entity_poly.pdbx_seq_one_letter_code
_entity_poly.pdbx_strand_id
1 'polypeptide(L)' 'MNMGAWIAVGIGIGTAFGVAMDNIGAGIAVGAGIGAALELALKDYGDDDPDT' A
#
# COMPACT_ATOMS: atom_id res chain seq x y z
N MET A 1 -11.77 5.96 -4.47
CA MET A 1 -10.72 6.28 -3.48
C MET A 1 -9.50 6.74 -4.26
N ASN A 2 -8.82 7.79 -3.82
CA ASN A 2 -7.70 8.38 -4.57
C ASN A 2 -6.54 7.38 -4.65
N MET A 3 -5.91 7.26 -5.83
CA MET A 3 -4.85 6.28 -6.12
C MET A 3 -3.83 6.17 -4.98
N GLY A 4 -3.24 7.28 -4.54
CA GLY A 4 -2.22 7.29 -3.48
C GLY A 4 -2.69 7.02 -2.03
N ALA A 5 -3.98 6.77 -1.80
CA ALA A 5 -4.46 6.39 -0.47
C ALA A 5 -3.93 5.02 -0.04
N TRP A 6 -3.75 4.10 -0.99
CA TRP A 6 -3.27 2.74 -0.71
C TRP A 6 -1.78 2.70 -0.40
N ILE A 7 -0.96 3.47 -1.13
CA ILE A 7 0.43 3.73 -0.73
C ILE A 7 0.53 4.35 0.66
N ALA A 8 -0.31 5.35 1.00
CA ALA A 8 -0.27 5.99 2.31
C ALA A 8 -0.60 4.99 3.45
N VAL A 9 -1.59 4.12 3.24
CA VAL A 9 -1.94 3.04 4.18
C VAL A 9 -0.79 2.03 4.28
N GLY A 10 -0.21 1.62 3.16
CA GLY A 10 0.93 0.70 3.13
C GLY A 10 2.14 1.23 3.89
N ILE A 11 2.50 2.51 3.69
CA ILE A 11 3.59 3.16 4.43
C ILE A 11 3.24 3.28 5.92
N GLY A 12 2.02 3.66 6.28
CA GLY A 12 1.59 3.77 7.68
C GLY A 12 1.72 2.44 8.43
N ILE A 13 1.22 1.35 7.84
CA ILE A 13 1.31 0.00 8.42
C ILE A 13 2.77 -0.49 8.42
N GLY A 14 3.49 -0.32 7.31
CA GLY A 14 4.88 -0.77 7.22
C GLY A 14 5.81 -0.04 8.19
N THR A 15 5.58 1.25 8.44
CA THR A 15 6.37 2.00 9.44
C THR A 15 6.09 1.49 10.84
N ALA A 16 4.82 1.18 11.17
CA ALA A 16 4.47 0.58 12.46
C ALA A 16 5.13 -0.79 12.67
N PHE A 17 5.14 -1.64 11.64
CA PHE A 17 5.86 -2.92 11.67
C PHE A 17 7.39 -2.74 11.74
N GLY A 18 7.93 -1.75 11.04
CA GLY A 18 9.36 -1.42 11.10
C GLY A 18 9.82 -0.99 12.48
N VAL A 19 9.00 -0.20 13.19
CA VAL A 19 9.25 0.17 14.59
C VAL A 19 9.20 -1.06 15.49
N ALA A 20 8.24 -1.97 15.29
CA ALA A 20 8.14 -3.21 16.06
C ALA A 20 9.34 -4.16 15.84
N MET A 21 9.97 -4.11 14.66
CA MET A 21 11.16 -4.90 14.31
C MET A 21 12.49 -4.18 14.62
N ASP A 22 12.43 -2.98 15.22
CA ASP A 22 13.59 -2.10 15.44
C ASP A 22 14.38 -1.81 14.14
N ASN A 23 13.69 -1.91 12.99
CA ASN A 23 14.23 -1.70 11.66
C ASN A 23 13.21 -0.95 10.79
N ILE A 24 13.17 0.36 10.98
CA ILE A 24 12.29 1.28 10.26
C ILE A 24 12.57 1.25 8.76
N GLY A 25 13.83 1.09 8.33
CA GLY A 25 14.20 1.02 6.92
C GLY A 25 13.54 -0.18 6.22
N ALA A 26 13.59 -1.35 6.85
CA ALA A 26 12.90 -2.54 6.35
C ALA A 26 11.38 -2.37 6.37
N GLY A 27 10.81 -1.79 7.44
CA GLY A 27 9.37 -1.55 7.54
C GLY A 27 8.83 -0.60 6.46
N ILE A 28 9.53 0.50 6.17
CA ILE A 28 9.14 1.43 5.11
C ILE A 28 9.27 0.75 3.73
N ALA A 29 10.34 0.00 3.48
CA ALA A 29 10.52 -0.71 2.21
C ALA A 29 9.42 -1.75 1.97
N VAL A 30 9.09 -2.54 3.00
CA VAL A 30 8.00 -3.53 2.95
C VAL A 30 6.64 -2.83 2.81
N GLY A 31 6.39 -1.78 3.58
CA GLY A 31 5.14 -1.00 3.53
C GLY A 31 4.90 -0.32 2.18
N ALA A 32 5.93 0.30 1.61
CA ALA A 32 5.85 0.90 0.29
C ALA A 32 5.67 -0.15 -0.81
N GLY A 33 6.36 -1.30 -0.69
CA GLY A 33 6.20 -2.42 -1.62
C GLY A 33 4.80 -3.03 -1.59
N ILE A 34 4.25 -3.28 -0.40
CA ILE A 34 2.89 -3.78 -0.21
C ILE A 34 1.86 -2.73 -0.65
N GLY A 35 2.04 -1.47 -0.27
CA GLY A 35 1.16 -0.37 -0.67
C GLY A 35 1.06 -0.20 -2.20
N ALA A 36 2.20 -0.25 -2.90
CA ALA A 36 2.22 -0.20 -4.36
C ALA A 36 1.62 -1.46 -5.01
N ALA A 37 1.88 -2.64 -4.46
CA ALA A 37 1.29 -3.89 -4.96
C ALA A 37 -0.23 -3.92 -4.78
N LEU A 38 -0.72 -3.46 -3.63
CA LEU A 38 -2.16 -3.31 -3.37
C LEU A 38 -2.78 -2.27 -4.30
N GLU A 39 -2.11 -1.16 -4.54
CA GLU A 39 -2.60 -0.12 -5.46
C GLU A 39 -2.76 -0.64 -6.89
N LEU A 40 -1.82 -1.46 -7.37
CA LEU A 40 -1.93 -2.14 -8.66
C LEU A 40 -3.04 -3.20 -8.66
N ALA A 41 -3.12 -4.04 -7.62
CA ALA A 41 -4.15 -5.09 -7.52
C ALA A 41 -5.58 -4.52 -7.40
N LEU A 42 -5.75 -3.41 -6.68
CA LEU A 42 -7.03 -2.73 -6.52
C LEU A 42 -7.39 -1.85 -7.71
N LYS A 43 -6.41 -1.41 -8.50
CA LYS A 43 -6.65 -0.73 -9.78
C LYS A 43 -7.38 -1.67 -10.75
N ASP A 44 -6.97 -2.94 -10.82
CA ASP A 44 -7.66 -3.94 -11.64
C ASP A 44 -9.05 -4.31 -11.07
N TYR A 45 -9.20 -4.28 -9.74
CA TYR A 45 -10.49 -4.58 -9.09
C TYR A 45 -11.53 -3.44 -9.23
N GLY A 46 -11.08 -2.23 -9.55
CA GLY A 46 -11.94 -1.05 -9.75
C GLY A 46 -12.31 -0.79 -11.21
N ASP A 47 -11.81 -1.61 -12.15
CA ASP A 47 -12.06 -1.48 -13.60
C ASP A 47 -13.17 -2.44 -14.09
N ASP A 48 -13.93 -3.03 -13.16
CA ASP A 48 -15.08 -3.90 -13.43
C ASP A 48 -16.42 -3.15 -13.22
N ASP A 49 -16.50 -1.93 -13.75
CA ASP A 49 -17.78 -1.25 -14.02
C ASP A 49 -17.97 -1.19 -15.55
N PRO A 50 -18.56 -2.22 -16.17
CA PRO A 50 -18.84 -2.27 -17.61
C PRO A 50 -20.12 -1.50 -17.97
N ASP A 51 -20.32 -0.27 -17.51
CA ASP A 51 -21.50 0.54 -17.89
C ASP A 51 -21.24 2.06 -17.86
N THR A 52 -20.66 2.61 -18.94
CA THR A 52 -21.01 3.93 -19.52
C THR A 52 -20.57 4.08 -20.96
#